data_AF-A0A2P7NYD0-F1
#
_entry.id   AF-A0A2P7NYD0-F1
#
_cell.length_a   1.000
_cell.length_b   1.000
_cell.length_c   1.000
_cell.angle_alpha   90.00
_cell.angle_beta   90.00
_cell.angle_gamma   90.00
#
_symmetry.space_group_name_H-M   'P 1'
#
loop_
_entity.id
_entity.type
_entity.pdbx_description
1 polymer ?
#
loop_
_entity_poly.entity_id
_entity_poly.type
_entity_poly.pdbx_seq_one_letter_code
_entity_poly.pdbx_strand_id
1 'polypeptide(L)'
;MVNKNWTIEEAQAANDAVLLESPERSFADPTLPLSQWAALHNLDNLHTQYIQGNKFALMQAIRECARCDLVMPPWVGSAFRKAFDTIANYKSDNWNEVFGDPIPKGAHLNALKKKRNLKYAVHLEAINILQADVEQAIDAGLFERIAEKFHIGKTQAEEYCRDVEKTTGFFLREARAVSQFYDRLNGQSKPKKRRNPTKL
;
A
#
# COMPACT_ATOMS: atom_id res chain seq x y z
N MET A 1 10.05 -16.10 -11.54
CA MET A 1 10.48 -15.51 -10.25
C MET A 1 10.62 -14.01 -10.46
N VAL A 2 10.03 -13.18 -9.61
CA VAL A 2 10.10 -11.72 -9.74
C VAL A 2 11.50 -11.22 -9.43
N ASN A 3 12.00 -10.30 -10.25
CA ASN A 3 13.31 -9.69 -10.05
C ASN A 3 13.15 -8.33 -9.36
N LYS A 4 13.82 -8.15 -8.22
CA LYS A 4 13.82 -6.88 -7.48
C LYS A 4 14.41 -5.72 -8.29
N ASN A 5 15.32 -5.99 -9.21
CA ASN A 5 16.00 -4.95 -10.00
C ASN A 5 15.18 -4.50 -11.23
N TRP A 6 13.98 -5.02 -11.43
CA TRP A 6 13.10 -4.54 -12.47
C TRP A 6 12.72 -3.08 -12.26
N THR A 7 12.48 -2.37 -13.37
CA THR A 7 11.76 -1.10 -13.30
C THR A 7 10.29 -1.35 -12.95
N ILE A 8 9.57 -0.30 -12.56
CA ILE A 8 8.13 -0.41 -12.29
C ILE A 8 7.36 -0.82 -13.55
N GLU A 9 7.80 -0.37 -14.74
CA GLU A 9 7.20 -0.74 -16.03
C GLU A 9 7.39 -2.22 -16.34
N GLU A 10 8.58 -2.78 -16.06
CA GLU A 10 8.84 -4.21 -16.24
C GLU A 10 8.00 -5.06 -15.27
N ALA A 11 7.89 -4.64 -14.02
CA ALA A 11 7.04 -5.30 -13.03
C ALA A 11 5.55 -5.23 -13.41
N GLN A 12 5.09 -4.10 -13.95
CA GLN A 12 3.74 -3.92 -14.45
C GLN A 12 3.48 -4.79 -15.69
N ALA A 13 4.39 -4.83 -16.66
CA ALA A 13 4.24 -5.65 -17.85
C ALA A 13 4.13 -7.14 -17.50
N ALA A 14 4.95 -7.62 -16.55
CA ALA A 14 4.85 -8.98 -16.04
C ALA A 14 3.51 -9.23 -15.31
N ASN A 15 3.02 -8.25 -14.55
CA ASN A 15 1.73 -8.32 -13.87
C ASN A 15 0.57 -8.45 -14.85
N ASP A 16 0.56 -7.62 -15.90
CA ASP A 16 -0.50 -7.59 -16.90
C ASP A 16 -0.52 -8.87 -17.74
N ALA A 17 0.66 -9.43 -18.05
CA ALA A 17 0.76 -10.73 -18.74
C ALA A 17 0.08 -11.85 -17.94
N VAL A 18 0.32 -11.90 -16.62
CA VAL A 18 -0.30 -12.91 -15.74
C VAL A 18 -1.82 -12.73 -15.66
N LEU A 19 -2.32 -11.49 -15.59
CA LEU A 19 -3.77 -11.24 -15.57
C LEU A 19 -4.42 -11.53 -16.94
N LEU A 20 -3.69 -11.38 -18.04
CA LEU A 20 -4.18 -11.74 -19.37
C LEU A 20 -4.31 -13.27 -19.53
N GLU A 21 -3.36 -14.03 -18.98
CA GLU A 21 -3.38 -15.50 -18.99
C GLU A 21 -4.39 -16.08 -17.99
N SER A 22 -4.67 -15.38 -16.89
CA SER A 22 -5.56 -15.82 -15.81
C SER A 22 -6.51 -14.69 -15.39
N PRO A 23 -7.52 -14.35 -16.22
CA PRO A 23 -8.41 -13.21 -16.00
C PRO A 23 -9.31 -13.35 -14.77
N GLU A 24 -9.46 -14.55 -14.22
CA GLU A 24 -10.14 -14.82 -12.96
C GLU A 24 -9.34 -14.36 -11.73
N ARG A 25 -8.04 -14.11 -11.87
CA ARG A 25 -7.22 -13.61 -10.76
C ARG A 25 -7.61 -12.18 -10.44
N SER A 26 -7.74 -11.92 -9.14
CA SER A 26 -8.00 -10.57 -8.66
C SER A 26 -6.75 -9.69 -8.85
N PHE A 27 -6.94 -8.45 -9.28
CA PHE A 27 -5.88 -7.43 -9.25
C PHE A 27 -5.33 -7.19 -7.83
N ALA A 28 -6.08 -7.58 -6.79
CA ALA A 28 -5.68 -7.50 -5.39
C ALA A 28 -4.88 -8.73 -4.92
N ASP A 29 -4.61 -9.70 -5.79
CA ASP A 29 -3.84 -10.89 -5.46
C ASP A 29 -2.38 -10.48 -5.13
N PRO A 30 -1.92 -10.72 -3.87
CA PRO A 30 -0.61 -10.26 -3.43
C PRO A 30 0.55 -11.05 -4.03
N THR A 31 0.27 -12.18 -4.68
CA THR A 31 1.29 -13.02 -5.35
C THR A 31 1.51 -12.62 -6.80
N LEU A 32 0.82 -11.58 -7.29
CA LEU A 32 1.08 -11.01 -8.61
C LEU A 32 2.45 -10.32 -8.68
N PRO A 33 3.09 -10.26 -9.86
CA PRO A 33 4.43 -9.72 -10.04
C PRO A 33 4.67 -8.32 -9.47
N LEU A 34 3.72 -7.39 -9.68
CA LEU A 34 3.86 -6.02 -9.19
C LEU A 34 3.83 -5.97 -7.65
N SER A 35 2.93 -6.74 -7.04
CA SER A 35 2.82 -6.85 -5.57
C SER A 35 4.07 -7.45 -4.95
N GLN A 36 4.62 -8.51 -5.57
CA GLN A 36 5.87 -9.13 -5.16
C GLN A 36 7.07 -8.18 -5.30
N TRP A 37 7.17 -7.46 -6.42
CA TRP A 37 8.22 -6.47 -6.66
C TRP A 37 8.19 -5.34 -5.62
N ALA A 38 7.00 -4.81 -5.31
CA ALA A 38 6.84 -3.79 -4.27
C ALA A 38 7.21 -4.32 -2.88
N ALA A 39 6.83 -5.56 -2.56
CA ALA A 39 7.20 -6.19 -1.29
C ALA A 39 8.72 -6.36 -1.15
N LEU A 40 9.43 -6.72 -2.23
CA LEU A 40 10.90 -6.83 -2.23
C LEU A 40 11.61 -5.51 -1.91
N HIS A 41 11.07 -4.37 -2.36
CA HIS A 41 11.58 -3.05 -1.99
C HIS A 41 11.22 -2.67 -0.55
N ASN A 42 10.00 -2.99 -0.12
CA ASN A 42 9.59 -2.72 1.25
C ASN A 42 10.41 -3.54 2.27
N LEU A 43 10.89 -4.73 1.90
CA LEU A 43 11.79 -5.53 2.74
C LEU A 43 13.12 -4.80 3.06
N ASP A 44 13.63 -3.94 2.18
CA ASP A 44 14.83 -3.12 2.47
C ASP A 44 14.53 -2.02 3.48
N ASN A 45 13.37 -1.38 3.35
CA ASN A 45 12.92 -0.38 4.31
C ASN A 45 12.73 -1.02 5.69
N LEU A 46 12.11 -2.20 5.75
CA LEU A 46 11.95 -2.96 6.99
C LEU A 46 13.30 -3.41 7.58
N HIS A 47 14.26 -3.79 6.74
CA HIS A 47 15.61 -4.09 7.21
C HIS A 47 16.30 -2.87 7.82
N THR A 48 16.19 -1.71 7.16
CA THR A 48 16.69 -0.43 7.69
C THR A 48 16.07 -0.10 9.04
N GLN A 49 14.74 -0.20 9.18
CA GLN A 49 14.05 0.03 10.44
C GLN A 49 14.48 -0.95 11.54
N TYR A 50 14.66 -2.22 11.19
CA TYR A 50 15.13 -3.24 12.12
C TYR A 50 16.53 -2.90 12.67
N ILE A 51 17.46 -2.50 11.78
CA ILE A 51 18.82 -2.06 12.18
C ILE A 51 18.76 -0.81 13.07
N GLN A 52 17.80 0.09 12.82
CA GLN A 52 17.55 1.28 13.65
C GLN A 52 16.87 0.97 15.00
N GLY A 53 16.61 -0.30 15.32
CA GLY A 53 16.09 -0.74 16.61
C GLY A 53 14.57 -0.96 16.64
N ASN A 54 13.86 -0.77 15.53
CA ASN A 54 12.45 -1.15 15.44
C ASN A 54 12.34 -2.67 15.28
N LYS A 55 12.33 -3.40 16.40
CA LYS A 55 12.23 -4.87 16.42
C LYS A 55 10.96 -5.39 15.73
N PHE A 56 9.86 -4.63 15.75
CA PHE A 56 8.60 -5.01 15.10
C PHE A 56 8.69 -5.04 13.58
N ALA A 57 9.71 -4.40 12.98
CA ALA A 57 9.98 -4.52 11.55
C ALA A 57 10.26 -5.98 11.11
N LEU A 58 10.78 -6.84 12.00
CA LEU A 58 10.98 -8.26 11.72
C LEU A 58 9.65 -8.98 11.46
N MET A 59 8.65 -8.77 12.31
CA MET A 59 7.32 -9.38 12.15
C MET A 59 6.62 -8.87 10.89
N GLN A 60 6.80 -7.59 10.56
CA GLN A 60 6.30 -7.04 9.30
C GLN A 60 6.98 -7.69 8.09
N ALA A 61 8.29 -7.92 8.13
CA ALA A 61 9.03 -8.56 7.04
C ALA A 61 8.59 -10.02 6.82
N ILE A 62 8.41 -10.78 7.90
CA ILE A 62 7.87 -12.15 7.86
C ILE A 62 6.48 -12.15 7.19
N ARG A 63 5.60 -11.24 7.62
CA ARG A 63 4.26 -11.09 7.03
C ARG A 63 4.34 -10.75 5.54
N GLU A 64 5.20 -9.83 5.13
CA GLU A 64 5.35 -9.47 3.72
C GLU A 64 5.80 -10.66 2.87
N CYS A 65 6.77 -11.44 3.36
CA CYS A 65 7.21 -12.65 2.67
C CYS A 65 6.06 -13.66 2.52
N ALA A 66 5.35 -13.96 3.62
CA ALA A 66 4.24 -14.91 3.61
C ALA A 66 3.06 -14.44 2.76
N ARG A 67 2.74 -13.14 2.78
CA ARG A 67 1.64 -12.54 2.03
C ARG A 67 1.87 -12.61 0.52
N CYS A 68 3.10 -12.39 0.09
CA CYS A 68 3.48 -12.31 -1.32
C CYS A 68 4.09 -13.61 -1.86
N ASP A 69 4.08 -14.69 -1.08
CA ASP A 69 4.73 -15.96 -1.44
C ASP A 69 6.21 -15.78 -1.84
N LEU A 70 6.94 -14.99 -1.05
CA LEU A 70 8.36 -14.72 -1.26
C LEU A 70 9.21 -15.59 -0.34
N VAL A 71 10.35 -16.03 -0.86
CA VAL A 71 11.41 -16.64 -0.06
C VAL A 71 11.93 -15.61 0.94
N MET A 72 11.98 -15.98 2.22
CA MET A 72 12.50 -15.09 3.26
C MET A 72 13.97 -14.74 3.01
N PRO A 73 14.34 -13.44 3.01
CA PRO A 73 15.75 -13.04 2.92
C PRO A 73 16.58 -13.56 4.10
N PRO A 74 17.91 -13.77 3.92
CA PRO A 74 18.78 -14.29 4.98
C PRO A 74 18.71 -13.51 6.31
N TRP A 75 18.56 -12.19 6.25
CA TRP A 75 18.46 -11.36 7.46
C TRP A 75 17.17 -11.65 8.24
N VAL A 76 16.05 -11.88 7.57
CA VAL A 76 14.75 -12.20 8.19
C VAL A 76 14.85 -13.54 8.89
N GLY A 77 15.35 -14.58 8.20
CA GLY A 77 15.48 -15.91 8.76
C GLY A 77 16.43 -15.96 9.95
N SER A 78 17.59 -15.30 9.84
CA SER A 78 18.57 -15.22 10.94
C SER A 78 18.01 -14.48 12.15
N ALA A 79 17.37 -13.33 11.94
CA ALA A 79 16.77 -12.53 13.00
C ALA A 79 15.62 -13.24 13.70
N PHE A 80 14.73 -13.88 12.93
CA PHE A 80 13.64 -14.69 13.48
C PHE A 80 14.16 -15.83 14.35
N ARG A 81 15.11 -16.62 13.84
CA ARG A 81 15.70 -17.72 14.60
C ARG A 81 16.31 -17.22 15.90
N LYS A 82 17.10 -16.15 15.86
CA LYS A 82 17.70 -15.55 17.07
C LYS A 82 16.66 -15.10 18.09
N ALA A 83 15.59 -14.44 17.65
CA ALA A 83 14.51 -13.98 18.52
C ALA A 83 13.76 -15.17 19.14
N PHE A 84 13.43 -16.16 18.32
CA PHE A 84 12.76 -17.38 18.76
C PHE A 84 13.60 -18.17 19.76
N ASP A 85 14.88 -18.40 19.46
CA ASP A 85 15.82 -19.09 20.34
C ASP A 85 16.01 -18.35 21.69
N THR A 86 15.85 -17.03 21.72
CA THR A 86 15.90 -16.25 22.97
C THR A 86 14.74 -16.64 23.90
N ILE A 87 13.53 -16.80 23.35
CA ILE A 87 12.37 -17.28 24.12
C ILE A 87 12.51 -18.77 24.44
N ALA A 88 12.82 -19.59 23.44
CA ALA A 88 12.86 -21.04 23.58
C ALA A 88 13.93 -21.53 24.57
N ASN A 89 15.03 -20.79 24.72
CA ASN A 89 16.07 -21.06 25.71
C ASN A 89 15.84 -20.30 27.04
N TYR A 90 14.64 -19.79 27.29
CA TYR A 90 14.26 -19.10 28.53
C TYR A 90 15.14 -17.88 28.88
N LYS A 91 15.70 -17.20 27.88
CA LYS A 91 16.49 -15.98 28.08
C LYS A 91 15.63 -14.72 28.19
N SER A 92 14.38 -14.81 27.74
CA SER A 92 13.31 -13.84 27.97
C SER A 92 11.98 -14.59 28.01
N ASP A 93 11.04 -14.11 28.81
CA ASP A 93 9.64 -14.58 28.86
C ASP A 93 8.69 -13.65 28.10
N ASN A 94 9.21 -12.55 27.54
CA ASN A 94 8.43 -11.51 26.90
C ASN A 94 8.69 -11.44 25.38
N TRP A 95 7.72 -11.92 24.60
CA TRP A 95 7.77 -11.86 23.13
C TRP A 95 7.96 -10.44 22.57
N ASN A 96 7.42 -9.41 23.23
CA ASN A 96 7.57 -8.03 22.78
C ASN A 96 9.00 -7.51 22.99
N GLU A 97 9.77 -8.08 23.92
CA GLU A 97 11.17 -7.72 24.09
C GLU A 97 11.99 -8.11 22.86
N VAL A 98 11.70 -9.26 22.26
CA VAL A 98 12.47 -9.80 21.13
C VAL A 98 11.88 -9.43 19.77
N PHE A 99 10.56 -9.29 19.65
CA PHE A 99 9.87 -8.92 18.40
C PHE A 99 9.38 -7.47 18.36
N GLY A 100 9.52 -6.70 19.43
CA GLY A 100 9.02 -5.33 19.52
C GLY A 100 7.51 -5.25 19.74
N ASP A 101 7.06 -4.07 20.18
CA ASP A 101 5.63 -3.82 20.40
C ASP A 101 4.91 -3.50 19.08
N PRO A 102 3.79 -4.18 18.76
CA PRO A 102 2.98 -3.87 17.58
C PRO A 102 2.24 -2.53 17.71
N ILE A 103 2.01 -2.06 18.95
CA ILE A 103 1.27 -0.86 19.27
C ILE A 103 2.23 0.08 20.00
N PRO A 104 2.53 1.27 19.45
CA PRO A 104 3.39 2.24 20.12
C PRO A 104 2.88 2.56 21.53
N LYS A 105 3.79 2.71 22.48
CA LYS A 105 3.44 3.09 23.85
C LYS A 105 2.65 4.40 23.85
N GLY A 106 1.52 4.41 24.57
CA GLY A 106 0.62 5.56 24.65
C GLY A 106 -0.36 5.70 23.47
N ALA A 107 -0.31 4.80 22.47
CA ALA A 107 -1.29 4.81 21.41
C ALA A 107 -2.64 4.21 21.88
N HIS A 108 -3.74 4.90 21.56
CA HIS A 108 -5.08 4.39 21.83
C HIS A 108 -5.54 3.45 20.72
N LEU A 109 -5.84 2.19 21.07
CA LEU A 109 -6.25 1.16 20.11
C LEU A 109 -7.44 1.58 19.24
N ASN A 110 -8.43 2.27 19.81
CA ASN A 110 -9.59 2.76 19.05
C ASN A 110 -9.20 3.82 18.01
N ALA A 111 -8.24 4.69 18.31
CA ALA A 111 -7.73 5.67 17.37
C ALA A 111 -6.96 4.98 16.23
N LEU A 112 -6.14 3.97 16.55
CA LEU A 112 -5.43 3.17 15.55
C LEU A 112 -6.39 2.41 14.62
N LYS A 113 -7.45 1.81 15.18
CA LYS A 113 -8.51 1.14 14.41
C LYS A 113 -9.21 2.13 13.47
N LYS A 114 -9.65 3.29 14.00
CA LYS A 114 -10.28 4.34 13.19
C LYS A 114 -9.37 4.77 12.04
N LYS A 115 -8.11 5.05 12.33
CA LYS A 115 -7.10 5.40 11.32
C LYS A 115 -6.91 4.33 10.26
N ARG A 116 -6.75 3.06 10.67
CA ARG A 116 -6.57 1.93 9.73
C ARG A 116 -7.75 1.80 8.77
N ASN A 117 -8.98 2.00 9.26
CA ASN A 117 -10.20 1.87 8.47
C ASN A 117 -10.42 3.05 7.52
N LEU A 118 -10.03 4.26 7.94
CA LEU A 118 -10.36 5.48 7.19
C LEU A 118 -9.24 5.97 6.28
N LYS A 119 -7.96 5.74 6.59
CA LYS A 119 -6.86 6.45 5.91
C LYS A 119 -6.86 6.31 4.39
N TYR A 120 -7.14 5.11 3.88
CA TYR A 120 -7.19 4.85 2.44
C TYR A 120 -8.44 5.45 1.80
N ALA A 121 -9.59 5.41 2.48
CA ALA A 121 -10.82 6.03 1.99
C ALA A 121 -10.70 7.56 1.92
N VAL A 122 -10.09 8.17 2.94
CA VAL A 122 -9.78 9.61 2.99
C VAL A 122 -8.82 10.00 1.86
N HIS A 123 -7.74 9.23 1.66
CA HIS A 123 -6.79 9.50 0.59
C HIS A 123 -7.40 9.31 -0.80
N LEU A 124 -8.21 8.27 -1.00
CA LEU A 124 -8.92 8.04 -2.26
C LEU A 124 -9.92 9.16 -2.56
N GLU A 125 -10.62 9.68 -1.54
CA GLU A 125 -11.51 10.82 -1.72
C GLU A 125 -10.73 12.08 -2.16
N ALA A 126 -9.56 12.33 -1.55
CA ALA A 126 -8.70 13.43 -1.97
C ALA A 126 -8.29 13.28 -3.45
N ILE A 127 -7.94 12.07 -3.88
CA ILE A 127 -7.65 11.78 -5.29
C ILE A 127 -8.87 12.08 -6.16
N ASN A 128 -10.05 11.54 -5.84
CA ASN A 128 -11.27 11.73 -6.63
C ASN A 128 -11.61 13.21 -6.80
N ILE A 129 -11.47 13.98 -5.72
CA ILE A 129 -11.65 15.44 -5.74
C ILE A 129 -10.68 16.11 -6.71
N LEU A 130 -9.39 15.81 -6.61
CA LEU A 130 -8.34 16.42 -7.43
C LEU A 130 -8.42 16.00 -8.91
N GLN A 131 -9.04 14.86 -9.19
CA GLN A 131 -9.32 14.39 -10.55
C GLN A 131 -10.56 15.05 -11.14
N ALA A 132 -11.58 15.31 -10.32
CA ALA A 132 -12.81 15.99 -10.76
C ALA A 132 -12.62 17.50 -10.97
N ASP A 133 -11.72 18.11 -10.21
CA ASP A 133 -11.40 19.54 -10.30
C ASP A 133 -9.88 19.73 -10.31
N VAL A 134 -9.34 20.02 -11.50
CA VAL A 134 -7.89 20.20 -11.71
C VAL A 134 -7.37 21.48 -11.05
N GLU A 135 -8.23 22.48 -10.87
CA GLU A 135 -7.88 23.76 -10.24
C GLU A 135 -7.92 23.68 -8.71
N GLN A 136 -8.56 22.66 -8.13
CA GLN A 136 -8.60 22.44 -6.69
C GLN A 136 -7.18 22.41 -6.10
N ALA A 137 -6.92 23.33 -5.18
CA ALA A 137 -5.67 23.38 -4.42
C ALA A 137 -5.62 22.27 -3.35
N ILE A 138 -4.41 21.78 -3.07
CA ILE A 138 -4.13 20.87 -1.95
C ILE A 138 -3.82 21.74 -0.74
N ASP A 139 -4.85 22.15 -0.02
CA ASP A 139 -4.77 23.08 1.11
C ASP A 139 -5.71 22.71 2.25
N ALA A 140 -5.83 23.60 3.24
CA ALA A 140 -6.73 23.40 4.37
C ALA A 140 -8.19 23.21 3.95
N GLY A 141 -8.66 23.89 2.90
CA GLY A 141 -10.03 23.81 2.42
C GLY A 141 -10.36 22.44 1.82
N LEU A 142 -9.41 21.82 1.11
CA LEU A 142 -9.54 20.44 0.65
C LEU A 142 -9.76 19.48 1.84
N PHE A 143 -8.91 19.58 2.86
CA PHE A 143 -8.98 18.68 4.01
C PHE A 143 -10.19 18.93 4.90
N GLU A 144 -10.70 20.16 4.98
CA GLU A 144 -11.95 20.47 5.68
C GLU A 144 -13.15 19.78 5.02
N ARG A 145 -13.25 19.85 3.69
CA ARG A 145 -14.32 19.18 2.93
C ARG A 145 -14.30 17.67 3.11
N ILE A 146 -13.11 17.06 3.10
CA ILE A 146 -12.95 15.62 3.33
C ILE A 146 -13.28 15.27 4.79
N ALA A 147 -12.81 16.09 5.74
CA ALA A 147 -13.06 15.88 7.16
C ALA A 147 -14.56 15.89 7.49
N GLU A 148 -15.33 16.78 6.87
CA GLU A 148 -16.79 16.82 6.97
C GLU A 148 -17.42 15.51 6.46
N LYS A 149 -17.03 15.05 5.26
CA LYS A 149 -17.55 13.81 4.65
C LYS A 149 -17.33 12.57 5.53
N PHE A 150 -16.17 12.47 6.18
CA PHE A 150 -15.80 11.30 6.98
C PHE A 150 -16.05 11.48 8.49
N HIS A 151 -16.64 12.61 8.90
CA HIS A 151 -16.87 12.96 10.31
C HIS A 151 -15.59 12.80 11.17
N ILE A 152 -14.49 13.39 10.69
CA ILE A 152 -13.19 13.44 11.37
C ILE A 152 -12.71 14.89 11.49
N GLY A 153 -11.63 15.13 12.25
CA GLY A 153 -11.01 16.45 12.28
C GLY A 153 -10.18 16.73 11.01
N LYS A 154 -10.09 17.98 10.58
CA LYS A 154 -9.24 18.42 9.44
C LYS A 154 -7.80 17.88 9.54
N THR A 155 -7.17 18.06 10.69
CA THR A 155 -5.81 17.58 10.94
C THR A 155 -5.70 16.07 10.77
N GLN A 156 -6.73 15.31 11.17
CA GLN A 156 -6.75 13.86 10.97
C GLN A 156 -6.86 13.50 9.49
N ALA A 157 -7.68 14.23 8.71
CA ALA A 157 -7.78 14.00 7.28
C ALA A 157 -6.44 14.23 6.58
N GLU A 158 -5.75 15.32 6.91
CA GLU A 158 -4.43 15.64 6.39
C GLU A 158 -3.37 14.60 6.78
N GLU A 159 -3.31 14.23 8.07
CA GLU A 159 -2.40 13.19 8.57
C GLU A 159 -2.62 11.84 7.88
N TYR A 160 -3.89 11.46 7.67
CA TYR A 160 -4.23 10.20 7.03
C TYR A 160 -3.77 10.18 5.57
N CYS A 161 -3.93 11.28 4.84
CA CYS A 161 -3.39 11.41 3.49
C CYS A 161 -1.86 11.26 3.50
N ARG A 162 -1.15 12.05 4.32
CA ARG A 162 0.32 12.00 4.42
C ARG A 162 0.85 10.60 4.76
N ASP A 163 0.14 9.87 5.61
CA ASP A 163 0.53 8.50 5.97
C ASP A 163 0.35 7.52 4.83
N VAL A 164 -0.70 7.67 4.02
CA VAL A 164 -0.86 6.85 2.80
C VAL A 164 0.24 7.19 1.80
N GLU A 165 0.57 8.46 1.58
CA GLU A 165 1.67 8.87 0.70
C GLU A 165 3.01 8.26 1.15
N LYS A 166 3.32 8.32 2.45
CA LYS A 166 4.53 7.69 3.00
C LYS A 166 4.55 6.16 2.84
N THR A 167 3.38 5.52 2.94
CA THR A 167 3.26 4.06 2.86
C THR A 167 3.33 3.56 1.42
N THR A 168 2.73 4.30 0.48
CA THR A 168 2.51 3.84 -0.90
C THR A 168 3.44 4.50 -1.91
N GLY A 169 4.06 5.64 -1.56
CA GLY A 169 4.78 6.49 -2.50
C GLY A 169 3.88 7.22 -3.48
N PHE A 170 2.55 7.10 -3.38
CA PHE A 170 1.59 7.77 -4.25
C PHE A 170 1.17 9.09 -3.64
N PHE A 171 1.57 10.20 -4.25
CA PHE A 171 1.32 11.54 -3.69
C PHE A 171 0.08 12.19 -4.28
N LEU A 172 -0.65 12.97 -3.49
CA LEU A 172 -1.83 13.72 -3.96
C LEU A 172 -1.50 14.66 -5.11
N ARG A 173 -0.29 15.24 -5.12
CA ARG A 173 0.20 16.08 -6.23
C ARG A 173 0.28 15.32 -7.56
N GLU A 174 0.44 14.01 -7.52
CA GLU A 174 0.52 13.12 -8.70
C GLU A 174 -0.87 12.64 -9.15
N ALA A 175 -1.92 12.84 -8.34
CA ALA A 175 -3.28 12.42 -8.67
C ALA A 175 -3.79 13.01 -10.00
N ARG A 176 -3.33 14.22 -10.34
CA ARG A 176 -3.64 14.91 -11.61
C ARG A 176 -3.05 14.18 -12.83
N ALA A 177 -1.87 13.57 -12.69
CA ALA A 177 -1.24 12.79 -13.76
C ALA A 177 -1.93 11.44 -13.97
N VAL A 178 -2.50 10.88 -12.90
CA VAL A 178 -3.17 9.57 -12.92
C VAL A 178 -4.53 9.61 -13.62
N SER A 179 -5.25 10.73 -13.57
CA SER A 179 -6.47 10.91 -14.38
C SER A 179 -6.17 10.75 -15.88
N GLN A 180 -5.09 11.38 -16.36
CA GLN A 180 -4.66 11.28 -17.76
C GLN A 180 -4.15 9.88 -18.16
N PHE A 181 -3.75 9.06 -17.18
CA PHE A 181 -3.33 7.67 -17.36
C PHE A 181 -4.52 6.71 -17.39
N TYR A 182 -5.46 6.83 -16.45
CA TYR A 182 -6.71 6.04 -16.46
C TYR A 182 -7.63 6.42 -17.62
N ASP A 183 -7.69 7.68 -18.03
CA ASP A 183 -8.41 8.10 -19.24
C ASP A 183 -7.77 7.52 -20.51
N ARG A 184 -6.46 7.27 -20.50
CA ARG A 184 -5.76 6.56 -21.59
C ARG A 184 -6.09 5.08 -21.62
N LEU A 185 -6.17 4.42 -20.46
CA LEU A 185 -6.54 3.01 -20.34
C LEU A 185 -8.02 2.77 -20.66
N ASN A 186 -8.92 3.61 -20.12
CA ASN A 186 -10.37 3.52 -20.35
C ASN A 186 -10.80 4.14 -21.69
N GLY A 187 -10.00 5.04 -22.26
CA GLY A 187 -10.21 5.65 -23.57
C GLY A 187 -10.03 4.69 -24.75
N GLN A 188 -9.40 3.53 -24.55
CA GLN A 188 -9.37 2.44 -25.52
C GLN A 188 -10.66 1.59 -25.53
N SER A 189 -11.58 1.83 -24.59
CA SER A 189 -12.90 1.20 -24.52
C SER A 189 -14.03 2.24 -24.63
N LYS A 190 -14.12 2.95 -25.76
CA LYS A 190 -15.43 3.48 -26.18
C LYS A 190 -16.07 2.47 -27.14
N PRO A 191 -17.20 1.84 -26.79
CA PRO A 191 -17.92 1.01 -27.75
C PRO A 191 -18.36 1.90 -28.91
N LYS A 192 -17.95 1.55 -30.13
CA LYS A 192 -18.45 2.18 -31.36
C LYS A 192 -19.98 2.17 -31.30
N LYS A 193 -20.61 3.35 -31.30
CA LYS A 193 -22.06 3.50 -31.48
C LYS A 193 -22.45 2.65 -32.70
N ARG A 194 -23.21 1.56 -32.47
CA ARG A 194 -23.83 0.80 -33.54
C ARG A 194 -24.72 1.76 -34.32
N ARG A 195 -24.38 2.01 -35.58
CA ARG A 195 -25.30 2.64 -36.53
C ARG A 195 -26.52 1.74 -36.62
N ASN A 196 -27.69 2.27 -36.26
CA ASN A 196 -28.96 1.61 -36.56
C ASN A 196 -29.09 1.50 -38.08
N PRO A 197 -29.32 0.30 -38.66
CA PRO A 197 -29.76 0.21 -40.03
C PRO A 197 -31.23 0.61 -40.06
N THR A 198 -31.49 1.73 -40.72
CA THR A 198 -32.80 2.16 -41.21
C THR A 198 -33.46 0.99 -41.93
N LYS A 199 -34.63 0.56 -41.44
CA LYS A 199 -35.53 -0.31 -42.22
C LYS A 199 -36.39 0.60 -43.11
N LEU A 200 -36.19 0.46 -44.43
CA LEU A 200 -37.22 0.67 -45.45
C LEU A 200 -38.07 -0.61 -45.52
#